data_AF-D2V6H3-F1
#
_entry.id   AF-D2V6H3-F1
#
_cell.length_a   1.000
_cell.length_b   1.000
_cell.length_c   1.000
_cell.angle_alpha   90.00
_cell.angle_beta   90.00
_cell.angle_gamma   90.00
#
_symmetry.space_group_name_H-M   'P 1'
#
loop_
_entity.id
_entity.type
_entity.pdbx_description
1 polymer ?
#
loop_
_entity_poly.entity_id
_entity_poly.type
_entity_poly.pdbx_seq_one_letter_code
_entity_poly.pdbx_strand_id
1 'polypeptide(L)'
;MTQIESALTEDYRPVKLLLLDHCHDDRENNLHQKLTLKLRQSDRIVLIYKAVERFKKHRKVDERLVRDLDYGLLVVQIEGTVLRKLRNQDREVALAAVEQNGNSYSYIKGAFQKDLECVRRAASTCGNRIGMRILNQTKNLFTDEERMGVMKLMLENSRLNLVYLFRYMSPDWFKSLEFCMELLPKVGNHLFSVFFDSFRGNRDALLQLLRNCTTFDNNFPQLVEKHVWDKELVLEMVSRVGISIEHVPRNLQADRDVILTAVKNDGRALMFAHPPHNADFEIVTNAVKSNARAFFYVDNELKSSKKFIEICMRENLDDFIILRKCDFEVDNAFKKFE
;
A
#
# COMPACT_ATOMS: atom_id res chain seq x y z
N MET A 1 -38.91 8.87 38.73
CA MET A 1 -38.37 7.53 38.42
C MET A 1 -39.10 6.94 37.22
N THR A 2 -40.40 6.70 37.31
CA THR A 2 -41.21 6.05 36.24
C THR A 2 -41.32 6.79 34.90
N GLN A 3 -41.20 8.12 34.85
CA GLN A 3 -41.15 8.86 33.56
C GLN A 3 -39.76 8.88 32.91
N ILE A 4 -38.69 8.72 33.70
CA ILE A 4 -37.30 8.71 33.22
C ILE A 4 -36.94 7.31 32.70
N GLU A 5 -37.50 6.27 33.32
CA GLU A 5 -37.32 4.87 32.90
C GLU A 5 -37.94 4.57 31.52
N SER A 6 -39.02 5.26 31.12
CA SER A 6 -39.64 5.03 29.80
C SER A 6 -38.89 5.71 28.64
N ALA A 7 -37.98 6.65 28.92
CA ALA A 7 -37.22 7.39 27.90
C ALA A 7 -35.88 6.72 27.53
N LEU A 8 -35.50 5.66 28.25
CA LEU A 8 -34.26 4.92 28.06
C LEU A 8 -34.57 3.54 27.45
N THR A 9 -35.01 3.54 26.18
CA THR A 9 -35.07 2.32 25.36
C THR A 9 -33.65 1.83 25.02
N GLU A 10 -33.55 0.59 24.53
CA GLU A 10 -32.35 -0.27 24.45
C GLU A 10 -31.07 0.32 23.83
N ASP A 11 -31.13 1.48 23.18
CA ASP A 11 -29.99 2.17 22.55
C ASP A 11 -29.03 2.90 23.51
N TYR A 12 -29.35 3.00 24.81
CA TYR A 12 -28.64 3.87 25.75
C TYR A 12 -27.93 3.13 26.91
N ARG A 13 -27.21 2.03 26.60
CA ARG A 13 -26.31 1.34 27.56
C ARG A 13 -25.33 2.27 28.32
N PRO A 14 -24.75 3.34 27.75
CA PRO A 14 -23.81 4.20 28.49
C PRO A 14 -24.46 4.99 29.64
N VAL A 15 -25.73 5.38 29.48
CA VAL A 15 -26.48 6.17 30.48
C VAL A 15 -26.93 5.30 31.65
N LYS A 16 -27.22 4.02 31.39
CA LYS A 16 -27.57 3.05 32.43
C LYS A 16 -26.40 2.75 33.37
N LEU A 17 -25.16 2.71 32.85
CA LEU A 17 -23.95 2.54 33.67
C LEU A 17 -23.63 3.77 34.54
N LEU A 18 -23.76 4.99 34.01
CA LEU A 18 -23.53 6.23 34.76
C LEU A 18 -24.45 6.41 35.98
N LEU A 19 -25.63 5.79 35.96
CA LEU A 19 -26.57 5.79 37.08
C LEU A 19 -26.32 4.66 38.10
N LEU A 20 -25.59 3.60 37.73
CA LEU A 20 -25.47 2.37 38.53
C LEU A 20 -24.17 2.26 39.35
N ASP A 21 -23.11 3.00 39.01
CA ASP A 21 -21.77 2.66 39.51
C ASP A 21 -21.42 3.10 40.95
N HIS A 22 -22.23 3.86 41.69
CA HIS A 22 -21.80 4.40 42.99
C HIS A 22 -22.79 4.17 44.14
N CYS A 23 -23.05 2.91 44.48
CA CYS A 23 -23.66 2.54 45.76
C CYS A 23 -23.05 1.25 46.33
N HIS A 24 -21.86 1.37 46.92
CA HIS A 24 -21.44 0.49 48.00
C HIS A 24 -21.21 1.32 49.27
N ASP A 25 -22.01 1.02 50.30
CA ASP A 25 -22.00 1.40 51.72
C ASP A 25 -21.20 2.63 52.20
N ASP A 26 -21.83 3.54 52.95
CA ASP A 26 -22.22 3.34 54.35
C ASP A 26 -22.83 4.63 54.96
N ARG A 27 -23.86 4.46 55.80
CA ARG A 27 -24.40 5.35 56.87
C ARG A 27 -24.85 6.80 56.56
N GLU A 28 -26.17 6.93 56.40
CA GLU A 28 -27.11 7.84 57.09
C GLU A 28 -26.79 9.29 57.47
N ASN A 29 -25.79 9.94 56.89
CA ASN A 29 -25.75 11.41 56.88
C ASN A 29 -25.82 11.97 55.47
N ASN A 30 -26.82 12.83 55.32
CA ASN A 30 -27.06 13.76 54.22
C ASN A 30 -27.89 13.26 53.03
N LEU A 31 -29.12 12.80 53.31
CA LEU A 31 -30.17 12.62 52.31
C LEU A 31 -30.44 13.90 51.50
N HIS A 32 -30.36 15.08 52.13
CA HIS A 32 -30.55 16.36 51.43
C HIS A 32 -29.38 16.72 50.51
N GLN A 33 -28.11 16.52 50.91
CA GLN A 33 -26.99 16.65 49.98
C GLN A 33 -27.03 15.59 48.88
N LYS A 34 -27.39 14.33 49.19
CA LYS A 34 -27.56 13.27 48.18
C LYS A 34 -28.69 13.59 47.19
N LEU A 35 -29.83 14.12 47.65
CA LEU A 35 -30.95 14.55 46.80
C LEU A 35 -30.60 15.80 46.01
N THR A 36 -29.90 16.77 46.60
CA THR A 36 -29.45 17.99 45.92
C THR A 36 -28.39 17.68 44.87
N LEU A 37 -27.47 16.75 45.15
CA LEU A 37 -26.52 16.22 44.18
C LEU A 37 -27.23 15.47 43.06
N LYS A 38 -28.21 14.61 43.37
CA LYS A 38 -29.02 13.90 42.36
C LYS A 38 -29.86 14.85 41.50
N LEU A 39 -30.47 15.89 42.09
CA LEU A 39 -31.23 16.92 41.36
C LEU A 39 -30.30 17.78 40.50
N ARG A 40 -29.16 18.22 41.02
CA ARG A 40 -28.15 18.96 40.24
C ARG A 40 -27.55 18.10 39.11
N GLN A 41 -27.35 16.80 39.34
CA GLN A 41 -26.95 15.85 38.31
C GLN A 41 -28.03 15.71 37.24
N SER A 42 -29.30 15.62 37.63
CA SER A 42 -30.44 15.60 36.72
C SER A 42 -30.52 16.87 35.87
N ASP A 43 -30.37 18.06 36.48
CA ASP A 43 -30.41 19.34 35.77
C ASP A 43 -29.20 19.52 34.82
N ARG A 44 -28.01 19.08 35.25
CA ARG A 44 -26.80 19.04 34.42
C ARG A 44 -27.01 18.14 33.20
N ILE A 45 -27.52 16.92 33.39
CA ILE A 45 -27.76 15.96 32.29
C ILE A 45 -28.76 16.54 31.28
N VAL A 46 -29.87 17.14 31.74
CA VAL A 46 -30.87 17.76 30.86
C VAL A 46 -30.27 18.94 30.09
N LEU A 47 -29.42 19.74 30.73
CA LEU A 47 -28.72 20.85 30.07
C LEU A 47 -27.76 20.34 28.98
N ILE A 48 -26.96 19.32 29.28
CA ILE A 48 -26.04 18.67 28.33
C ILE A 48 -26.84 18.14 27.13
N TYR A 49 -27.92 17.40 27.38
CA TYR A 49 -28.75 16.84 26.32
C TYR A 49 -29.31 17.91 25.38
N LYS A 50 -29.90 18.97 25.93
CA LYS A 50 -30.41 20.10 25.13
C LYS A 50 -29.31 20.78 24.33
N ALA A 51 -28.11 20.91 24.90
CA ALA A 51 -26.96 21.50 24.20
C ALA A 51 -26.46 20.59 23.06
N VAL A 52 -26.41 19.27 23.26
CA VAL A 52 -26.03 18.29 22.24
C VAL A 52 -27.03 18.29 21.09
N GLU A 53 -28.34 18.33 21.35
CA GLU A 53 -29.36 18.40 20.29
C GLU A 53 -29.25 19.70 19.47
N ARG A 54 -28.97 20.83 20.12
CA ARG A 54 -28.66 22.09 19.41
C ARG A 54 -27.38 21.97 18.60
N PHE A 55 -26.35 21.30 19.11
CA PHE A 55 -25.10 21.07 18.39
C PHE A 55 -25.32 20.20 17.15
N LYS A 56 -26.11 19.12 17.25
CA LYS A 56 -26.49 18.28 16.10
C LYS A 56 -27.16 19.10 15.00
N LYS A 57 -28.07 20.00 15.36
CA LYS A 57 -28.85 20.80 14.41
C LYS A 57 -28.08 21.98 13.81
N HIS A 58 -27.22 22.63 14.59
CA HIS A 58 -26.64 23.94 14.23
C HIS A 58 -25.12 24.03 14.26
N ARG A 59 -24.40 22.98 14.71
CA ARG A 59 -22.94 22.96 14.88
C ARG A 59 -22.39 24.09 15.77
N LYS A 60 -23.24 24.61 16.67
CA LYS A 60 -22.90 25.64 17.66
C LYS A 60 -22.65 25.01 19.02
N VAL A 61 -21.48 25.28 19.58
CA VAL A 61 -21.07 24.79 20.90
C VAL A 61 -21.68 25.69 21.98
N ASP A 62 -22.20 25.10 23.06
CA ASP A 62 -22.64 25.87 24.24
C ASP A 62 -21.43 26.28 25.08
N GLU A 63 -21.16 27.59 25.15
CA GLU A 63 -20.02 28.16 25.86
C GLU A 63 -20.01 27.85 27.37
N ARG A 64 -21.18 27.57 27.95
CA ARG A 64 -21.29 27.25 29.38
C ARG A 64 -20.74 25.85 29.69
N LEU A 65 -20.71 24.97 28.69
CA LEU A 65 -20.35 23.56 28.82
C LEU A 65 -18.97 23.20 28.23
N VAL A 66 -18.21 24.17 27.70
CA VAL A 66 -16.89 23.89 27.07
C VAL A 66 -15.84 23.30 28.02
N ARG A 67 -16.09 23.30 29.33
CA ARG A 67 -15.24 22.68 30.37
C ARG A 67 -15.81 21.35 30.88
N ASP A 68 -17.03 21.01 30.49
CA ASP A 68 -17.74 19.82 30.93
C ASP A 68 -17.35 18.61 30.08
N LEU A 69 -16.87 17.54 30.71
CA LEU A 69 -16.29 16.37 30.04
C LEU A 69 -17.36 15.53 29.33
N ASP A 70 -18.51 15.30 29.97
CA ASP A 70 -19.59 14.50 29.37
C ASP A 70 -20.17 15.20 28.13
N TYR A 71 -20.36 16.52 28.21
CA TYR A 71 -20.72 17.31 27.04
C TYR A 71 -19.65 17.24 25.96
N GLY A 72 -18.37 17.43 26.34
CA GLY A 72 -17.22 17.34 25.46
C GLY A 72 -17.18 16.02 24.70
N LEU A 73 -17.32 14.90 25.40
CA LEU A 73 -17.31 13.55 24.85
C LEU A 73 -18.42 13.33 23.81
N LEU A 74 -19.65 13.75 24.14
CA LEU A 74 -20.79 13.60 23.23
C LEU A 74 -20.64 14.44 21.96
N VAL A 75 -20.12 15.67 22.05
CA VAL A 75 -19.97 16.52 20.86
C VAL A 75 -18.81 16.09 19.96
N VAL A 76 -17.71 15.57 20.52
CA VAL A 76 -16.58 15.08 19.69
C VAL A 76 -16.92 13.79 18.95
N GLN A 77 -17.78 12.93 19.52
CA GLN A 77 -18.31 11.75 18.84
C GLN A 77 -19.18 12.12 17.62
N ILE A 78 -19.75 13.33 17.62
CA ILE A 78 -20.52 13.85 16.48
C ILE A 78 -19.61 14.57 15.47
N GLU A 79 -18.69 15.41 15.94
CA GLU A 79 -17.74 16.16 15.11
C GLU A 79 -16.41 16.36 15.87
N GLY A 80 -15.41 15.52 15.62
CA GLY A 80 -14.15 15.50 16.37
C GLY A 80 -13.39 16.82 16.33
N THR A 81 -13.46 17.57 15.22
CA THR A 81 -12.76 18.86 15.07
C THR A 81 -13.31 19.94 16.00
N VAL A 82 -14.46 19.71 16.66
CA VAL A 82 -15.00 20.57 17.72
C VAL A 82 -14.06 20.66 18.92
N LEU A 83 -13.13 19.70 19.07
CA LEU A 83 -12.10 19.69 20.11
C LEU A 83 -11.34 21.03 20.21
N ARG A 84 -11.16 21.75 19.09
CA ARG A 84 -10.53 23.09 19.05
C ARG A 84 -11.26 24.15 19.89
N LYS A 85 -12.57 23.96 20.13
CA LYS A 85 -13.45 24.88 20.87
C LYS A 85 -13.62 24.47 22.34
N LEU A 86 -13.23 23.25 22.71
CA LEU A 86 -13.31 22.75 24.08
C LEU A 86 -12.13 23.28 24.91
N ARG A 87 -12.42 23.66 26.17
CA ARG A 87 -11.42 24.19 27.10
C ARG A 87 -10.81 23.10 27.97
N ASN A 88 -11.55 22.06 28.30
CA ASN A 88 -11.06 20.90 29.02
C ASN A 88 -10.93 19.72 28.05
N GLN A 89 -9.79 19.04 28.08
CA GLN A 89 -9.50 17.85 27.30
C GLN A 89 -8.89 16.84 28.28
N ASP A 90 -9.65 15.82 28.63
CA ASP A 90 -9.10 14.64 29.28
C ASP A 90 -8.73 13.60 28.22
N ARG A 91 -8.22 12.46 28.67
CA ARG A 91 -7.78 11.39 27.78
C ARG A 91 -8.94 10.84 26.94
N GLU A 92 -10.12 10.68 27.53
CA GLU A 92 -11.28 10.08 26.86
C GLU A 92 -11.85 10.98 25.76
N VAL A 93 -12.01 12.28 26.04
CA VAL A 93 -12.44 13.26 25.04
C VAL A 93 -11.43 13.36 23.90
N ALA A 94 -10.12 13.30 24.21
CA ALA A 94 -9.08 13.31 23.19
C ALA A 94 -9.14 12.07 22.28
N LEU A 95 -9.26 10.86 22.87
CA LEU A 95 -9.37 9.60 22.14
C LEU A 95 -10.61 9.55 21.26
N ALA A 96 -11.78 9.90 21.81
CA ALA A 96 -13.03 9.91 21.05
C ALA A 96 -12.98 10.90 19.87
N ALA A 97 -12.32 12.06 20.04
CA ALA A 97 -12.18 13.05 18.98
C ALA A 97 -11.33 12.57 17.81
N VAL A 98 -10.20 11.89 18.07
CA VAL A 98 -9.34 11.36 17.01
C VAL A 98 -9.90 10.11 16.37
N GLU A 99 -10.62 9.29 17.13
CA GLU A 99 -11.33 8.13 16.60
C GLU A 99 -12.46 8.55 15.65
N GLN A 100 -13.17 9.63 15.96
CA GLN A 100 -14.18 10.18 15.05
C GLN A 100 -13.56 10.82 13.81
N ASN A 101 -12.46 11.57 13.98
CA ASN A 101 -11.76 12.24 12.89
C ASN A 101 -10.30 12.50 13.28
N GLY A 102 -9.37 11.81 12.61
CA GLY A 102 -7.94 11.91 12.91
C GLY A 102 -7.37 13.32 12.72
N ASN A 103 -8.07 14.19 11.99
CA ASN A 103 -7.69 15.59 11.87
C ASN A 103 -7.76 16.36 13.20
N SER A 104 -8.56 15.87 14.15
CA SER A 104 -8.70 16.43 15.49
C SER A 104 -7.40 16.38 16.29
N TYR A 105 -6.45 15.52 15.90
CA TYR A 105 -5.13 15.43 16.54
C TYR A 105 -4.39 16.77 16.56
N SER A 106 -4.60 17.63 15.54
CA SER A 106 -3.99 18.96 15.48
C SER A 106 -4.46 19.90 16.60
N TYR A 107 -5.52 19.55 17.33
CA TYR A 107 -6.11 20.34 18.41
C TYR A 107 -5.90 19.74 19.80
N ILE A 108 -5.23 18.58 19.87
CA ILE A 108 -4.85 17.96 21.13
C ILE A 108 -3.76 18.79 21.79
N LYS A 109 -3.85 18.97 23.11
CA LYS A 109 -2.92 19.78 23.89
C LYS A 109 -2.07 18.95 24.85
N GLY A 110 -0.87 19.43 25.12
CA GLY A 110 -0.04 18.97 26.23
C GLY A 110 0.38 17.49 26.13
N ALA A 111 0.22 16.76 27.24
CA ALA A 111 0.71 15.39 27.38
C ALA A 111 0.06 14.39 26.40
N PHE A 112 -1.17 14.64 25.93
CA PHE A 112 -1.90 13.71 25.06
C PHE A 112 -1.35 13.65 23.63
N GLN A 113 -0.54 14.63 23.21
CA GLN A 113 0.21 14.53 21.94
C GLN A 113 1.31 13.46 21.99
N LYS A 114 1.66 12.98 23.19
CA LYS A 114 2.65 11.91 23.41
C LYS A 114 1.98 10.57 23.71
N ASP A 115 0.65 10.50 23.72
CA ASP A 115 -0.08 9.26 23.95
C ASP A 115 -0.11 8.43 22.67
N LEU A 116 0.54 7.27 22.70
CA LEU A 116 0.65 6.37 21.56
C LEU A 116 -0.74 5.92 21.06
N GLU A 117 -1.66 5.62 21.96
CA GLU A 117 -3.01 5.17 21.58
C GLU A 117 -3.76 6.28 20.84
N CYS A 118 -3.59 7.52 21.29
CA CYS A 118 -4.16 8.68 20.61
C CYS A 118 -3.57 8.87 19.22
N VAL A 119 -2.26 8.71 19.08
CA VAL A 119 -1.58 8.77 17.78
C VAL A 119 -2.05 7.65 16.84
N ARG A 120 -2.22 6.42 17.34
CA ARG A 120 -2.71 5.28 16.56
C ARG A 120 -4.13 5.50 16.05
N ARG A 121 -5.06 5.92 16.91
CA ARG A 121 -6.45 6.23 16.50
C ARG A 121 -6.51 7.40 15.54
N ALA A 122 -5.68 8.43 15.75
CA ALA A 122 -5.58 9.53 14.79
C ALA A 122 -5.05 9.06 13.44
N ALA A 123 -4.04 8.20 13.44
CA ALA A 123 -3.43 7.66 12.24
C ALA A 123 -4.40 6.82 11.40
N SER A 124 -5.23 5.99 12.04
CA SER A 124 -6.21 5.15 11.34
C SER A 124 -7.36 5.94 10.69
N THR A 125 -7.60 7.19 11.09
CA THR A 125 -8.76 7.98 10.64
C THR A 125 -8.38 9.31 9.99
N CYS A 126 -7.08 9.59 9.81
CA CYS A 126 -6.59 10.84 9.21
C CYS A 126 -6.41 10.78 7.69
N GLY A 127 -6.33 11.96 7.07
CA GLY A 127 -5.89 12.12 5.68
C GLY A 127 -4.40 12.49 5.56
N ASN A 128 -3.91 12.57 4.33
CA ASN A 128 -2.47 12.57 4.01
C ASN A 128 -1.66 13.64 4.71
N ARG A 129 -2.18 14.87 4.68
CA ARG A 129 -1.52 16.04 5.26
C ARG A 129 -1.33 15.90 6.77
N ILE A 130 -2.25 15.22 7.44
CA ILE A 130 -2.26 15.12 8.90
C ILE A 130 -1.48 13.87 9.34
N GLY A 131 -1.60 12.76 8.62
CA GLY A 131 -0.73 11.60 8.83
C GLY A 131 0.76 11.97 8.76
N MET A 132 1.18 12.73 7.73
CA MET A 132 2.56 13.21 7.64
C MET A 132 2.96 14.14 8.80
N ARG A 133 2.05 15.01 9.26
CA ARG A 133 2.32 15.89 10.40
C ARG A 133 2.50 15.10 11.68
N ILE A 134 1.64 14.10 11.91
CA ILE A 134 1.73 13.18 13.05
C ILE A 134 3.09 12.51 13.04
N LEU A 135 3.46 11.84 11.94
CA LEU A 135 4.76 11.15 11.82
C LEU A 135 5.97 12.06 12.06
N ASN A 136 5.90 13.33 11.63
CA ASN A 136 6.97 14.29 11.86
C ASN A 136 7.04 14.74 13.33
N GLN A 137 5.90 15.04 13.95
CA GLN A 137 5.83 15.48 15.34
C GLN A 137 6.22 14.35 16.32
N THR A 138 5.93 13.11 15.95
CA THR A 138 6.17 11.95 16.81
C THR A 138 7.50 11.25 16.55
N LYS A 139 8.31 11.76 15.61
CA LYS A 139 9.57 11.15 15.18
C LYS A 139 10.52 10.80 16.33
N ASN A 140 10.62 11.68 17.33
CA ASN A 140 11.52 11.51 18.48
C ASN A 140 10.77 11.13 19.76
N LEU A 141 9.47 10.82 19.67
CA LEU A 141 8.63 10.51 20.83
C LEU A 141 8.45 9.01 21.05
N PHE A 142 8.55 8.21 19.99
CA PHE A 142 8.28 6.78 20.00
C PHE A 142 9.45 5.99 19.44
N THR A 143 9.52 4.73 19.85
CA THR A 143 10.45 3.74 19.29
C THR A 143 10.14 3.46 17.82
N ASP A 144 11.11 2.89 17.11
CA ASP A 144 10.90 2.51 15.70
C ASP A 144 9.79 1.46 15.53
N GLU A 145 9.59 0.56 16.49
CA GLU A 145 8.51 -0.43 16.46
C GLU A 145 7.13 0.22 16.60
N GLU A 146 6.98 1.16 17.55
CA GLU A 146 5.73 1.91 17.73
C GLU A 146 5.42 2.77 16.49
N ARG A 147 6.45 3.42 15.94
CA ARG A 147 6.33 4.21 14.70
C ARG A 147 5.92 3.34 13.52
N MET A 148 6.46 2.12 13.43
CA MET A 148 6.06 1.13 12.44
C MET A 148 4.57 0.78 12.57
N GLY A 149 4.11 0.51 13.79
CA GLY A 149 2.70 0.21 14.06
C GLY A 149 1.75 1.34 13.64
N VAL A 150 2.12 2.60 13.95
CA VAL A 150 1.38 3.79 13.50
C VAL A 150 1.33 3.88 11.97
N MET A 151 2.47 3.61 11.31
CA MET A 151 2.55 3.61 9.85
C MET A 151 1.64 2.53 9.24
N LYS A 152 1.63 1.30 9.75
CA LYS A 152 0.76 0.21 9.25
C LYS A 152 -0.72 0.61 9.24
N LEU A 153 -1.20 1.25 10.32
CA LEU A 153 -2.58 1.76 10.40
C LEU A 153 -2.87 2.81 9.32
N MET A 154 -1.90 3.66 9.01
CA MET A 154 -2.01 4.65 7.93
C MET A 154 -2.04 3.98 6.53
N LEU A 155 -1.30 2.88 6.35
CA LEU A 155 -1.21 2.11 5.11
C LEU A 155 -2.51 1.34 4.82
N GLU A 156 -3.18 0.83 5.86
CA GLU A 156 -4.45 0.10 5.74
C GLU A 156 -5.61 0.98 5.29
N ASN A 157 -5.65 2.24 5.72
CA ASN A 157 -6.78 3.14 5.47
C ASN A 157 -6.67 3.94 4.14
N SER A 158 -5.72 3.55 3.28
CA SER A 158 -5.65 3.77 1.82
C SER A 158 -6.01 5.15 1.25
N ARG A 159 -5.81 6.25 2.00
CA ARG A 159 -5.89 7.63 1.44
C ARG A 159 -4.52 8.22 1.11
N LEU A 160 -3.45 7.63 1.65
CA LEU A 160 -2.07 8.11 1.60
C LEU A 160 -1.34 7.73 0.30
N ASN A 161 -0.67 8.72 -0.30
CA ASN A 161 0.35 8.44 -1.28
C ASN A 161 1.60 7.93 -0.55
N LEU A 162 1.83 6.63 -0.73
CA LEU A 162 2.80 5.79 -0.03
C LEU A 162 4.24 6.26 -0.23
N VAL A 163 4.55 6.85 -1.39
CA VAL A 163 5.90 7.35 -1.71
C VAL A 163 6.34 8.43 -0.73
N TYR A 164 5.40 9.25 -0.22
CA TYR A 164 5.74 10.29 0.76
C TYR A 164 6.01 9.73 2.17
N LEU A 165 5.46 8.56 2.49
CA LEU A 165 5.68 7.91 3.78
C LEU A 165 7.11 7.39 3.92
N PHE A 166 7.75 7.00 2.81
CA PHE A 166 9.13 6.49 2.80
C PHE A 166 10.14 7.48 3.39
N ARG A 167 9.89 8.79 3.27
CA ARG A 167 10.74 9.83 3.86
C ARG A 167 10.77 9.81 5.39
N TYR A 168 9.81 9.13 6.02
CA TYR A 168 9.68 9.01 7.47
C TYR A 168 10.03 7.62 7.99
N MET A 169 10.29 6.66 7.11
CA MET A 169 10.70 5.30 7.48
C MET A 169 12.18 5.25 7.83
N SER A 170 12.53 4.44 8.83
CA SER A 170 13.93 4.10 9.08
C SER A 170 14.43 3.19 7.95
N PRO A 171 15.66 3.37 7.43
CA PRO A 171 16.24 2.46 6.45
C PRO A 171 16.22 0.99 6.91
N ASP A 172 16.31 0.74 8.21
CA ASP A 172 16.29 -0.62 8.77
C ASP A 172 14.94 -1.32 8.59
N TRP A 173 13.85 -0.58 8.44
CA TRP A 173 12.53 -1.16 8.19
C TRP A 173 12.48 -1.89 6.86
N PHE A 174 13.20 -1.35 5.88
CA PHE A 174 13.29 -1.94 4.56
C PHE A 174 14.08 -3.23 4.54
N LYS A 175 14.82 -3.58 5.61
CA LYS A 175 15.51 -4.87 5.76
C LYS A 175 14.56 -6.01 6.13
N SER A 176 13.36 -5.70 6.64
CA SER A 176 12.38 -6.71 7.04
C SER A 176 11.58 -7.21 5.84
N LEU A 177 11.89 -8.41 5.36
CA LEU A 177 11.18 -9.04 4.25
C LEU A 177 9.67 -9.09 4.48
N GLU A 178 9.23 -9.44 5.70
CA GLU A 178 7.81 -9.49 6.07
C GLU A 178 7.12 -8.15 5.83
N PHE A 179 7.73 -7.05 6.29
CA PHE A 179 7.20 -5.71 6.08
C PHE A 179 7.16 -5.31 4.60
N CYS A 180 8.19 -5.67 3.85
CA CYS A 180 8.28 -5.37 2.42
C CYS A 180 7.18 -6.10 1.64
N MET A 181 6.90 -7.35 2.00
CA MET A 181 5.85 -8.18 1.38
C MET A 181 4.45 -7.66 1.70
N GLU A 182 4.21 -7.18 2.92
CA GLU A 182 2.93 -6.56 3.31
C GLU A 182 2.64 -5.29 2.49
N LEU A 183 3.69 -4.51 2.18
CA LEU A 183 3.59 -3.29 1.38
C LEU A 183 3.45 -3.54 -0.12
N LEU A 184 3.87 -4.70 -0.60
CA LEU A 184 3.99 -5.01 -2.02
C LEU A 184 2.71 -4.75 -2.83
N PRO A 185 1.54 -5.27 -2.43
CA PRO A 185 0.29 -5.02 -3.15
C PRO A 185 -0.17 -3.55 -3.10
N LYS A 186 0.28 -2.78 -2.10
CA LYS A 186 -0.18 -1.40 -1.86
C LYS A 186 0.63 -0.39 -2.68
N VAL A 187 1.94 -0.58 -2.78
CA VAL A 187 2.87 0.43 -3.31
C VAL A 187 3.33 0.13 -4.76
N GLY A 188 3.27 -1.13 -5.19
CA GLY A 188 3.68 -1.55 -6.53
C GLY A 188 5.14 -1.18 -6.85
N ASN A 189 5.36 -0.59 -8.03
CA ASN A 189 6.69 -0.39 -8.61
C ASN A 189 7.62 0.54 -7.82
N HIS A 190 7.07 1.41 -6.97
CA HIS A 190 7.89 2.31 -6.16
C HIS A 190 8.71 1.57 -5.08
N LEU A 191 8.42 0.28 -4.87
CA LEU A 191 9.22 -0.58 -3.99
C LEU A 191 10.51 -1.03 -4.65
N PHE A 192 10.58 -1.01 -5.98
CA PHE A 192 11.72 -1.59 -6.67
C PHE A 192 13.03 -0.89 -6.31
N SER A 193 13.04 0.44 -6.30
CA SER A 193 14.25 1.21 -5.99
C SER A 193 14.63 1.23 -4.51
N VAL A 194 13.70 0.89 -3.60
CA VAL A 194 13.89 1.07 -2.15
C VAL A 194 14.07 -0.26 -1.41
N PHE A 195 13.50 -1.36 -1.91
CA PHE A 195 13.35 -2.61 -1.16
C PHE A 195 14.16 -3.76 -1.77
N PHE A 196 14.87 -3.53 -2.87
CA PHE A 196 15.50 -4.58 -3.66
C PHE A 196 16.50 -5.42 -2.85
N ASP A 197 17.29 -4.80 -1.97
CA ASP A 197 18.28 -5.50 -1.14
C ASP A 197 17.66 -6.61 -0.27
N SER A 198 16.40 -6.44 0.15
CA SER A 198 15.70 -7.43 0.98
C SER A 198 15.09 -8.57 0.19
N PHE A 199 14.85 -8.35 -1.11
CA PHE A 199 14.23 -9.35 -1.98
C PHE A 199 15.25 -10.17 -2.77
N ARG A 200 16.47 -9.67 -3.00
CA ARG A 200 17.46 -10.26 -3.91
C ARG A 200 17.80 -11.74 -3.67
N GLY A 201 17.70 -12.19 -2.42
CA GLY A 201 17.94 -13.57 -1.98
C GLY A 201 16.67 -14.40 -1.78
N ASN A 202 15.49 -13.81 -1.95
CA ASN A 202 14.21 -14.47 -1.66
C ASN A 202 13.40 -14.70 -2.93
N ARG A 203 13.37 -15.96 -3.36
CA ARG A 203 12.69 -16.41 -4.58
C ARG A 203 11.21 -16.02 -4.62
N ASP A 204 10.45 -16.31 -3.57
CA ASP A 204 8.99 -16.11 -3.60
C ASP A 204 8.62 -14.64 -3.57
N ALA A 205 9.41 -13.82 -2.88
CA ALA A 205 9.23 -12.39 -2.85
C ALA A 205 9.51 -11.76 -4.22
N LEU A 206 10.57 -12.19 -4.91
CA LEU A 206 10.88 -11.75 -6.27
C LEU A 206 9.78 -12.15 -7.25
N LEU A 207 9.21 -13.34 -7.12
CA LEU A 207 8.10 -13.79 -7.96
C LEU A 207 6.82 -12.98 -7.71
N GLN A 208 6.48 -12.69 -6.45
CA GLN A 208 5.36 -11.82 -6.14
C GLN A 208 5.60 -10.38 -6.62
N LEU A 209 6.84 -9.89 -6.51
CA LEU A 209 7.22 -8.56 -7.00
C LEU A 209 6.97 -8.48 -8.51
N LEU A 210 7.48 -9.45 -9.26
CA LEU A 210 7.22 -9.58 -10.70
C LEU A 210 5.73 -9.55 -11.01
N ARG A 211 4.92 -10.34 -10.29
CA ARG A 211 3.48 -10.44 -10.52
C ARG A 211 2.72 -9.14 -10.25
N ASN A 212 3.12 -8.40 -9.21
CA ASN A 212 2.44 -7.18 -8.76
C ASN A 212 2.96 -5.89 -9.41
N CYS A 213 4.17 -5.89 -9.97
CA CYS A 213 4.73 -4.71 -10.61
C CYS A 213 4.19 -4.51 -12.03
N THR A 214 3.78 -3.29 -12.36
CA THR A 214 3.35 -2.88 -13.71
C THR A 214 4.49 -2.32 -14.56
N THR A 215 5.60 -1.89 -13.95
CA THR A 215 6.81 -1.45 -14.65
C THR A 215 8.01 -2.20 -14.11
N PHE A 216 8.81 -2.74 -15.02
CA PHE A 216 9.99 -3.53 -14.70
C PHE A 216 11.23 -2.74 -15.08
N ASP A 217 12.12 -2.50 -14.12
CA ASP A 217 13.44 -1.93 -14.41
C ASP A 217 14.31 -3.02 -15.03
N ASN A 218 14.96 -2.71 -16.15
CA ASN A 218 15.89 -3.62 -16.83
C ASN A 218 17.08 -4.03 -15.94
N ASN A 219 17.32 -3.31 -14.84
CA ASN A 219 18.37 -3.64 -13.86
C ASN A 219 18.01 -4.81 -12.91
N PHE A 220 16.73 -5.21 -12.81
CA PHE A 220 16.31 -6.31 -11.92
C PHE A 220 17.16 -7.57 -12.01
N PRO A 221 17.44 -8.10 -13.21
CA PRO A 221 18.04 -9.41 -13.30
C PRO A 221 19.51 -9.41 -12.85
N GLN A 222 20.20 -8.27 -12.94
CA GLN A 222 21.61 -8.14 -12.53
C GLN A 222 21.79 -8.25 -11.01
N LEU A 223 20.74 -7.95 -10.27
CA LEU A 223 20.80 -7.78 -8.83
C LEU A 223 20.28 -9.03 -8.07
N VAL A 224 19.61 -9.97 -8.76
CA VAL A 224 19.14 -11.23 -8.18
C VAL A 224 20.32 -12.17 -7.92
N GLU A 225 20.36 -12.76 -6.73
CA GLU A 225 21.44 -13.69 -6.37
C GLU A 225 21.40 -14.96 -7.22
N LYS A 226 22.57 -15.43 -7.69
CA LYS A 226 22.67 -16.50 -8.69
C LYS A 226 21.91 -17.79 -8.34
N HIS A 227 21.83 -18.11 -7.05
CA HIS A 227 21.22 -19.34 -6.55
C HIS A 227 19.69 -19.28 -6.46
N VAL A 228 19.09 -18.09 -6.62
CA VAL A 228 17.66 -17.84 -6.49
C VAL A 228 16.90 -18.14 -7.78
N TRP A 229 17.62 -18.16 -8.91
CA TRP A 229 17.04 -18.42 -10.22
C TRP A 229 16.49 -19.84 -10.34
N ASP A 230 15.20 -19.94 -10.67
CA ASP A 230 14.55 -21.15 -11.12
C ASP A 230 13.75 -20.91 -12.41
N LYS A 231 13.22 -21.98 -12.98
CA LYS A 231 12.47 -21.91 -14.24
C LYS A 231 11.22 -21.04 -14.15
N GLU A 232 10.47 -21.08 -13.03
CA GLU A 232 9.24 -20.30 -12.89
C GLU A 232 9.53 -18.80 -12.78
N LEU A 233 10.51 -18.41 -11.97
CA LEU A 233 10.94 -17.03 -11.82
C LEU A 233 11.42 -16.46 -13.16
N VAL A 234 12.21 -17.23 -13.90
CA VAL A 234 12.68 -16.84 -15.23
C VAL A 234 11.52 -16.70 -16.21
N LEU A 235 10.58 -17.65 -16.25
CA LEU A 235 9.42 -17.58 -17.15
C LEU A 235 8.56 -16.34 -16.89
N GLU A 236 8.26 -16.02 -15.63
CA GLU A 236 7.52 -14.80 -15.28
C GLU A 236 8.28 -13.56 -15.74
N MET A 237 9.59 -13.52 -15.52
CA MET A 237 10.44 -12.38 -15.90
C MET A 237 10.48 -12.17 -17.43
N VAL A 238 10.84 -13.21 -18.20
CA VAL A 238 11.01 -13.09 -19.65
C VAL A 238 9.66 -12.93 -20.38
N SER A 239 8.56 -13.36 -19.78
CA SER A 239 7.22 -13.10 -20.31
C SER A 239 6.85 -11.61 -20.32
N ARG A 240 7.48 -10.82 -19.44
CA ARG A 240 7.28 -9.37 -19.30
C ARG A 240 8.32 -8.58 -20.07
N VAL A 241 9.59 -8.97 -19.94
CA VAL A 241 10.73 -8.31 -20.60
C VAL A 241 11.63 -9.37 -21.22
N GLY A 242 11.43 -9.70 -22.50
CA GLY A 242 12.12 -10.80 -23.17
C GLY A 242 13.65 -10.67 -23.15
N ILE A 243 14.18 -9.45 -23.30
CA ILE A 243 15.64 -9.21 -23.30
C ILE A 243 16.33 -9.47 -21.95
N SER A 244 15.56 -9.54 -20.85
CA SER A 244 16.10 -9.81 -19.50
C SER A 244 16.81 -11.17 -19.38
N ILE A 245 16.59 -12.07 -20.35
CA ILE A 245 17.25 -13.37 -20.43
C ILE A 245 18.79 -13.28 -20.45
N GLU A 246 19.36 -12.16 -20.90
CA GLU A 246 20.81 -11.88 -20.89
C GLU A 246 21.47 -12.17 -19.53
N HIS A 247 20.75 -11.90 -18.45
CA HIS A 247 21.26 -11.96 -17.09
C HIS A 247 20.95 -13.27 -16.37
N VAL A 248 20.17 -14.15 -17.00
CA VAL A 248 19.78 -15.45 -16.45
C VAL A 248 20.97 -16.42 -16.52
N PRO A 249 21.15 -17.33 -15.54
CA PRO A 249 22.16 -18.39 -15.62
C PRO A 249 22.07 -19.22 -16.92
N ARG A 250 23.23 -19.52 -17.53
CA ARG A 250 23.31 -20.22 -18.83
C ARG A 250 22.53 -21.54 -18.90
N ASN A 251 22.44 -22.28 -17.80
CA ASN A 251 21.67 -23.53 -17.75
C ASN A 251 20.16 -23.30 -17.96
N LEU A 252 19.62 -22.15 -17.52
CA LEU A 252 18.22 -21.78 -17.72
C LEU A 252 18.02 -21.10 -19.09
N GLN A 253 19.02 -20.41 -19.64
CA GLN A 253 19.01 -19.94 -21.03
C GLN A 253 18.97 -21.09 -22.06
N ALA A 254 19.43 -22.28 -21.67
CA ALA A 254 19.35 -23.48 -22.50
C ALA A 254 17.98 -24.17 -22.42
N ASP A 255 17.06 -23.74 -21.55
CA ASP A 255 15.70 -24.28 -21.49
C ASP A 255 14.86 -23.76 -22.67
N ARG A 256 14.26 -24.69 -23.41
CA ARG A 256 13.49 -24.38 -24.62
C ARG A 256 12.28 -23.48 -24.34
N ASP A 257 11.56 -23.73 -23.25
CA ASP A 257 10.34 -22.99 -22.92
C ASP A 257 10.68 -21.55 -22.50
N VAL A 258 11.79 -21.40 -21.77
CA VAL A 258 12.34 -20.09 -21.38
C VAL A 258 12.65 -19.25 -22.62
N ILE A 259 13.41 -19.80 -23.57
CA ILE A 259 13.77 -19.09 -24.81
C ILE A 259 12.53 -18.78 -25.65
N LEU A 260 11.65 -19.76 -25.84
CA LEU A 260 10.42 -19.57 -26.60
C LEU A 260 9.53 -18.47 -26.00
N THR A 261 9.44 -18.40 -24.67
CA THR A 261 8.71 -17.33 -23.97
C THR A 261 9.39 -15.97 -24.18
N ALA A 262 10.72 -15.91 -24.04
CA ALA A 262 11.49 -14.68 -24.22
C ALA A 262 11.35 -14.11 -25.64
N VAL A 263 11.50 -14.95 -26.68
CA VAL A 263 11.44 -14.48 -28.08
C VAL A 263 10.03 -14.09 -28.53
N LYS A 264 8.99 -14.66 -27.91
CA LYS A 264 7.60 -14.23 -28.14
C LYS A 264 7.37 -12.81 -27.62
N ASN A 265 8.00 -12.45 -26.49
CA ASN A 265 7.93 -11.10 -25.94
C ASN A 265 8.85 -10.12 -26.69
N ASP A 266 10.12 -10.47 -26.92
CA ASP A 266 11.08 -9.68 -27.67
C ASP A 266 11.98 -10.59 -28.52
N GLY A 267 11.78 -10.56 -29.84
CA GLY A 267 12.52 -11.40 -30.79
C GLY A 267 14.04 -11.27 -30.71
N ARG A 268 14.57 -10.14 -30.22
CA ARG A 268 16.03 -9.95 -30.03
C ARG A 268 16.61 -10.89 -28.98
N ALA A 269 15.79 -11.41 -28.07
CA ALA A 269 16.21 -12.40 -27.08
C ALA A 269 16.87 -13.64 -27.70
N LEU A 270 16.62 -13.92 -28.98
CA LEU A 270 17.26 -15.00 -29.72
C LEU A 270 18.80 -14.92 -29.70
N MET A 271 19.39 -13.72 -29.55
CA MET A 271 20.84 -13.56 -29.46
C MET A 271 21.49 -14.25 -28.25
N PHE A 272 20.69 -14.51 -27.20
CA PHE A 272 21.13 -15.20 -25.99
C PHE A 272 20.77 -16.70 -25.99
N ALA A 273 20.14 -17.18 -27.05
CA ALA A 273 19.72 -18.56 -27.16
C ALA A 273 20.93 -19.48 -27.35
N HIS A 274 20.99 -20.56 -26.56
CA HIS A 274 22.02 -21.59 -26.75
C HIS A 274 21.71 -22.39 -28.02
N PRO A 275 22.71 -22.74 -28.86
CA PRO A 275 22.51 -23.77 -29.88
C PRO A 275 22.00 -25.06 -29.22
N PRO A 276 20.93 -25.71 -29.69
CA PRO A 276 20.35 -25.61 -31.04
C PRO A 276 19.13 -24.68 -31.20
N HIS A 277 18.79 -23.84 -30.22
CA HIS A 277 17.54 -23.05 -30.25
C HIS A 277 17.47 -22.03 -31.40
N ASN A 278 18.62 -21.55 -31.88
CA ASN A 278 18.71 -20.70 -33.06
C ASN A 278 18.50 -21.44 -34.39
N ALA A 279 18.39 -22.77 -34.35
CA ALA A 279 17.98 -23.64 -35.44
C ALA A 279 16.61 -24.32 -35.18
N ASP A 280 15.96 -24.05 -34.04
CA ASP A 280 14.60 -24.52 -33.79
C ASP A 280 13.61 -23.64 -34.57
N PHE A 281 12.97 -24.26 -35.56
CA PHE A 281 12.08 -23.58 -36.50
C PHE A 281 10.95 -22.80 -35.83
N GLU A 282 10.38 -23.32 -34.72
CA GLU A 282 9.31 -22.65 -33.99
C GLU A 282 9.85 -21.41 -33.27
N ILE A 283 10.98 -21.54 -32.57
CA ILE A 283 11.62 -20.44 -31.84
C ILE A 283 11.98 -19.31 -32.78
N VAL A 284 12.70 -19.61 -33.88
CA VAL A 284 13.16 -18.57 -34.80
C VAL A 284 12.01 -17.88 -35.53
N THR A 285 10.94 -18.62 -35.85
CA THR A 285 9.74 -18.05 -36.47
C THR A 285 9.04 -17.07 -35.53
N ASN A 286 8.88 -17.44 -34.25
CA ASN A 286 8.33 -16.52 -33.25
C ASN A 286 9.24 -15.29 -33.04
N ALA A 287 10.56 -15.49 -33.06
CA ALA A 287 11.52 -14.41 -32.88
C ALA A 287 11.45 -13.38 -34.01
N VAL A 288 11.49 -13.79 -35.29
CA VAL A 288 11.42 -12.84 -36.43
C VAL A 288 10.05 -12.16 -36.56
N LYS A 289 8.98 -12.86 -36.15
CA LYS A 289 7.64 -12.30 -36.06
C LYS A 289 7.55 -11.20 -34.99
N SER A 290 8.19 -11.40 -33.84
CA SER A 290 8.26 -10.41 -32.77
C SER A 290 9.18 -9.24 -33.13
N ASN A 291 10.32 -9.51 -33.76
CA ASN A 291 11.28 -8.49 -34.19
C ASN A 291 12.12 -8.99 -35.36
N ALA A 292 12.03 -8.35 -36.54
CA ALA A 292 12.77 -8.80 -37.72
C ALA A 292 14.29 -8.80 -37.54
N ARG A 293 14.85 -8.00 -36.62
CA ARG A 293 16.29 -8.05 -36.28
C ARG A 293 16.71 -9.38 -35.67
N ALA A 294 15.78 -10.20 -35.17
CA ALA A 294 16.08 -11.56 -34.74
C ALA A 294 16.70 -12.40 -35.87
N PHE A 295 16.44 -12.05 -37.14
CA PHE A 295 16.99 -12.73 -38.31
C PHE A 295 18.50 -12.90 -38.24
N PHE A 296 19.25 -11.90 -37.74
CA PHE A 296 20.70 -11.95 -37.63
C PHE A 296 21.21 -13.11 -36.77
N TYR A 297 20.42 -13.55 -35.79
CA TYR A 297 20.79 -14.59 -34.83
C TYR A 297 20.32 -15.99 -35.22
N VAL A 298 19.53 -16.11 -36.31
CA VAL A 298 19.09 -17.40 -36.85
C VAL A 298 20.28 -18.16 -37.44
N ASP A 299 20.25 -19.48 -37.30
CA ASP A 299 21.22 -20.36 -37.92
C ASP A 299 21.29 -20.18 -39.46
N ASN A 300 22.49 -20.32 -40.02
CA ASN A 300 22.75 -20.04 -41.43
C ASN A 300 22.03 -21.00 -42.39
N GLU A 301 21.79 -22.25 -41.98
CA GLU A 301 21.03 -23.22 -42.78
C GLU A 301 19.57 -22.78 -42.90
N LEU A 302 18.96 -22.33 -41.81
CA LEU A 302 17.59 -21.82 -41.83
C LEU A 302 17.47 -20.48 -42.56
N LYS A 303 18.45 -19.58 -42.46
CA LYS A 303 18.49 -18.34 -43.28
C LYS A 303 18.49 -18.63 -44.78
N SER A 304 19.06 -19.77 -45.18
CA SER A 304 19.09 -20.23 -46.57
C SER A 304 17.88 -21.09 -46.95
N SER A 305 16.91 -21.26 -46.05
CA SER A 305 15.69 -22.03 -46.33
C SER A 305 14.62 -21.14 -46.96
N LYS A 306 14.20 -21.49 -48.19
CA LYS A 306 13.09 -20.82 -48.88
C LYS A 306 11.85 -20.71 -48.00
N LYS A 307 11.50 -21.80 -47.30
CA LYS A 307 10.33 -21.86 -46.40
C LYS A 307 10.44 -20.84 -45.26
N PHE A 308 11.62 -20.64 -44.70
CA PHE A 308 11.82 -19.68 -43.62
C PHE A 308 11.73 -18.24 -44.15
N ILE A 309 12.36 -17.95 -45.29
CA ILE A 309 12.28 -16.64 -45.95
C ILE A 309 10.83 -16.26 -46.32
N GLU A 310 10.04 -17.21 -46.82
CA GLU A 310 8.61 -16.99 -47.10
C GLU A 310 7.83 -16.61 -45.84
N ILE A 311 8.15 -17.20 -44.68
CA ILE A 311 7.54 -16.86 -43.40
C ILE A 311 7.96 -15.45 -42.95
N CYS A 312 9.23 -15.09 -43.07
CA CYS A 312 9.71 -13.74 -42.76
C CYS A 312 8.93 -12.67 -43.56
N MET A 313 8.75 -12.90 -44.87
CA MET A 313 7.97 -12.02 -45.73
C MET A 313 6.48 -11.98 -45.38
N ARG A 314 5.90 -13.08 -44.89
CA ARG A 314 4.48 -13.14 -44.54
C ARG A 314 4.17 -12.51 -43.18
N GLU A 315 5.00 -12.78 -42.17
CA GLU A 315 4.70 -12.43 -40.78
C GLU A 315 5.25 -11.05 -40.37
N ASN A 316 6.28 -10.52 -41.07
CA ASN A 316 6.87 -9.21 -40.75
C ASN A 316 7.41 -8.48 -42.00
N LEU A 317 6.56 -8.32 -43.01
CA LEU A 317 6.95 -7.77 -44.32
C LEU A 317 7.61 -6.38 -44.22
N ASP A 318 6.99 -5.45 -43.51
CA ASP A 318 7.40 -4.04 -43.50
C ASP A 318 8.80 -3.86 -42.89
N ASP A 319 9.07 -4.52 -41.76
CA ASP A 319 10.39 -4.45 -41.14
C ASP A 319 11.47 -5.11 -42.02
N PHE A 320 11.14 -6.23 -42.69
CA PHE A 320 12.09 -6.87 -43.60
C PHE A 320 12.34 -6.04 -44.88
N ILE A 321 11.36 -5.29 -45.39
CA ILE A 321 11.59 -4.33 -46.48
C ILE A 321 12.61 -3.27 -46.05
N ILE A 322 12.51 -2.77 -44.81
CA ILE A 322 13.47 -1.81 -44.27
C ILE A 322 14.84 -2.47 -44.08
N LEU A 323 14.89 -3.64 -43.44
CA LEU A 323 16.15 -4.35 -43.20
C LEU A 323 16.89 -4.69 -44.48
N ARG A 324 16.21 -5.14 -45.53
CA ARG A 324 16.82 -5.39 -46.85
C ARG A 324 17.44 -4.14 -47.47
N LYS A 325 16.86 -2.96 -47.25
CA LYS A 325 17.45 -1.70 -47.73
C LYS A 325 18.68 -1.29 -46.95
N CYS A 326 18.77 -1.69 -45.68
CA CYS A 326 19.81 -1.26 -44.76
C CYS A 326 20.93 -2.30 -44.58
N ASP A 327 20.73 -3.56 -44.96
CA ASP A 327 21.66 -4.66 -44.72
C ASP A 327 21.81 -5.59 -45.94
N PHE A 328 23.04 -5.72 -46.42
CA PHE A 328 23.39 -6.48 -47.62
C PHE A 328 23.23 -8.00 -47.44
N GLU A 329 23.48 -8.53 -46.24
CA GLU A 329 23.34 -9.97 -45.99
C GLU A 329 21.88 -10.39 -46.00
N VAL A 330 21.01 -9.57 -45.39
CA VAL A 330 19.56 -9.77 -45.43
C VAL A 330 19.07 -9.68 -46.87
N ASP A 331 19.43 -8.65 -47.63
CA ASP A 331 18.96 -8.54 -49.02
C ASP A 331 19.40 -9.72 -49.91
N ASN A 332 20.65 -10.17 -49.77
CA ASN A 332 21.13 -11.35 -50.49
C ASN A 332 20.42 -12.64 -50.12
N ALA A 333 20.04 -12.82 -48.85
CA ALA A 333 19.31 -14.01 -48.42
C ALA A 333 17.93 -14.10 -49.11
N PHE A 334 17.25 -12.96 -49.29
CA PHE A 334 15.92 -12.91 -49.89
C PHE A 334 15.98 -12.97 -51.43
N LYS A 335 16.94 -12.29 -52.06
CA LYS A 335 17.15 -12.33 -53.53
C LYS A 335 17.39 -13.72 -54.11
N LYS A 336 17.89 -14.67 -53.30
CA LYS A 336 18.06 -16.07 -53.73
C LYS A 336 16.73 -16.77 -54.09
N PHE A 337 15.60 -16.20 -53.69
CA PHE A 337 14.27 -16.81 -53.84
C PHE A 337 13.26 -15.93 -54.58
N GLU A 338 13.69 -14.76 -55.08
CA GLU A 338 12.98 -13.90 -56.03
C GLU A 338 13.29 -14.34 -57.46
#